data_AF-A0A495VUE6-F1
#
_entry.id   AF-A0A495VUE6-F1
#
_cell.length_a   1.000
_cell.length_b   1.000
_cell.length_c   1.000
_cell.angle_alpha   90.00
_cell.angle_beta   90.00
_cell.angle_gamma   90.00
#
_symmetry.space_group_name_H-M   'P 1'
#
loop_
_entity.id
_entity.type
_entity.pdbx_description
1 polymer ?
#
loop_
_entity_poly.entity_id
_entity_poly.type
_entity_poly.pdbx_seq_one_letter_code
_entity_poly.pdbx_strand_id
1 'polypeptide(L)'
;MSDPRGTRVPADDHGLDVDRKALWVVRELGLPAIVRTCASCRSTRHHPTGKFRVNANGKLLDVWMLIGCERCGRTAKIPVHERIHVQALDDERLVRFEANDPALVRSLATDAALAGRAAYRLDWSGTWELETDLPFHELDRADPTPLAVVVRFELPAPIRVGKLLTAGFGLSRSAVRGMVDAGLFHLPTGVDAKVRADFTFFVGRTPPPSRGAERP
;
A
#
# COMPACT_ATOMS: atom_id res chain seq x y z
N MET A 1 2.61 51.66 -50.47
CA MET A 1 3.63 50.70 -50.00
C MET A 1 3.44 50.52 -48.49
N SER A 2 3.11 49.28 -48.10
CA SER A 2 3.38 48.64 -46.80
C SER A 2 2.73 49.17 -45.50
N ASP A 3 1.72 48.42 -45.02
CA ASP A 3 1.50 48.03 -43.60
C ASP A 3 2.74 47.18 -43.13
N PRO A 4 3.09 46.96 -41.82
CA PRO A 4 2.13 46.85 -40.72
C PRO A 4 2.51 47.11 -39.24
N ARG A 5 1.43 47.33 -38.46
CA ARG A 5 1.08 46.71 -37.16
C ARG A 5 2.03 46.77 -35.95
N GLY A 6 1.47 47.35 -34.88
CA GLY A 6 1.09 46.54 -33.71
C GLY A 6 2.02 46.60 -32.51
N THR A 7 1.91 47.67 -31.72
CA THR A 7 2.34 47.64 -30.31
C THR A 7 1.39 46.72 -29.55
N ARG A 8 1.79 45.47 -29.37
CA ARG A 8 1.10 44.51 -28.50
C ARG A 8 1.27 44.93 -27.04
N VAL A 9 0.14 44.81 -26.35
CA VAL A 9 -0.14 44.96 -24.92
C VAL A 9 0.86 44.12 -24.09
N PRO A 10 1.19 44.53 -22.84
CA PRO A 10 2.10 43.80 -21.98
C PRO A 10 1.65 42.35 -21.78
N ALA A 11 2.62 41.45 -21.65
CA ALA A 11 2.38 40.05 -21.34
C ALA A 11 1.58 39.94 -20.04
N ASP A 12 0.38 39.38 -20.14
CA ASP A 12 -0.36 38.84 -19.00
C ASP A 12 0.47 37.68 -18.43
N ASP A 13 1.28 38.02 -17.44
CA ASP A 13 1.53 37.18 -16.28
C ASP A 13 0.18 37.00 -15.57
N HIS A 14 -0.31 35.75 -15.49
CA HIS A 14 -1.13 35.18 -14.41
C HIS A 14 -1.79 33.88 -14.90
N GLY A 15 -1.07 32.77 -14.72
CA GLY A 15 -1.60 31.43 -14.96
C GLY A 15 -0.62 30.29 -14.64
N LEU A 16 0.27 30.46 -13.65
CA LEU A 16 1.17 29.40 -13.18
C LEU A 16 0.81 29.04 -11.73
N ASP A 17 -0.39 28.49 -11.56
CA ASP A 17 -0.74 27.73 -10.36
C ASP A 17 -1.37 26.40 -10.80
N VAL A 18 -0.57 25.61 -11.50
CA VAL A 18 -0.87 24.18 -11.66
C VAL A 18 -0.02 23.48 -10.62
N ASP A 19 -0.63 23.20 -9.47
CA ASP A 19 -0.18 22.20 -8.48
C ASP A 19 0.46 21.01 -9.24
N ARG A 20 1.80 20.94 -9.28
CA ARG A 20 2.48 19.80 -9.91
C ARG A 20 2.19 18.58 -9.05
N LYS A 21 1.52 17.58 -9.63
CA LYS A 21 1.12 16.34 -8.96
C LYS A 21 1.68 15.14 -9.72
N ALA A 22 2.22 14.19 -8.98
CA ALA A 22 2.62 12.87 -9.48
C ALA A 22 1.88 11.79 -8.69
N LEU A 23 1.45 10.73 -9.38
CA LEU A 23 0.80 9.57 -8.80
C LEU A 23 1.77 8.38 -8.81
N TRP A 24 2.06 7.90 -7.61
CA TRP A 24 2.77 6.64 -7.40
C TRP A 24 1.79 5.58 -6.96
N VAL A 25 1.81 4.42 -7.61
CA VAL A 25 0.96 3.29 -7.23
C VAL A 25 1.83 2.12 -6.83
N VAL A 26 1.67 1.68 -5.59
CA VAL A 26 2.18 0.39 -5.11
C VAL A 26 1.21 -0.68 -5.62
N ARG A 27 1.55 -1.25 -6.78
CA ARG A 27 0.72 -2.25 -7.47
C ARG A 27 0.80 -3.60 -6.81
N GLU A 28 -0.33 -4.29 -6.77
CA GLU A 28 -0.44 -5.67 -6.31
C GLU A 28 0.07 -6.64 -7.39
N LEU A 29 1.07 -7.44 -7.03
CA LEU A 29 1.51 -8.60 -7.82
C LEU A 29 0.98 -9.93 -7.26
N GLY A 30 0.53 -9.93 -6.00
CA GLY A 30 -0.08 -11.08 -5.35
C GLY A 30 -0.16 -10.92 -3.84
N LEU A 31 -0.85 -11.85 -3.17
CA LEU A 31 -1.02 -11.84 -1.72
C LEU A 31 0.28 -12.27 -0.99
N PRO A 32 0.50 -11.80 0.26
CA PRO A 32 1.65 -12.23 1.04
C PRO A 32 1.62 -13.73 1.34
N ALA A 33 2.81 -14.33 1.36
CA ALA A 33 2.95 -15.70 1.82
C ALA A 33 2.73 -15.77 3.33
N ILE A 34 1.99 -16.80 3.76
CA ILE A 34 1.75 -17.12 5.17
C ILE A 34 2.90 -18.03 5.64
N VAL A 35 3.71 -17.51 6.55
CA VAL A 35 4.93 -18.18 7.02
C VAL A 35 4.62 -19.03 8.25
N ARG A 36 4.64 -20.35 8.05
CA ARG A 36 4.48 -21.39 9.09
C ARG A 36 5.15 -22.68 8.61
N THR A 37 5.72 -23.47 9.50
CA THR A 37 6.35 -24.75 9.12
C THR A 37 5.33 -25.78 8.64
N CYS A 38 5.49 -26.27 7.41
CA CYS A 38 4.68 -27.34 6.85
C CYS A 38 4.96 -28.67 7.56
N ALA A 39 3.90 -29.34 8.00
CA ALA A 39 4.01 -30.61 8.71
C ALA A 39 4.48 -31.79 7.83
N SER A 40 4.41 -31.67 6.50
CA SER A 40 4.90 -32.72 5.57
C SER A 40 6.34 -32.47 5.14
N CYS A 41 6.61 -31.35 4.46
CA CYS A 41 7.91 -31.13 3.80
C CYS A 41 8.82 -30.09 4.50
N ARG A 42 8.41 -29.57 5.67
CA ARG A 42 9.13 -28.59 6.50
C ARG A 42 9.44 -27.23 5.87
N SER A 43 9.06 -26.99 4.61
CA SER A 43 9.07 -25.64 4.03
C SER A 43 8.13 -24.71 4.79
N THR A 44 8.34 -23.40 4.68
CA THR A 44 7.68 -22.42 5.54
C THR A 44 6.64 -21.56 4.85
N ARG A 45 6.67 -21.46 3.52
CA ARG A 45 5.79 -20.56 2.77
C ARG A 45 4.51 -21.27 2.33
N HIS A 46 3.39 -20.60 2.54
CA HIS A 46 2.06 -21.06 2.16
C HIS A 46 1.31 -19.92 1.46
N HIS A 47 0.46 -20.27 0.49
CA HIS A 47 -0.48 -19.35 -0.13
C HIS A 47 -1.90 -19.59 0.42
N PRO A 48 -2.76 -18.57 0.48
CA PRO A 48 -4.18 -18.79 0.72
C PRO A 48 -4.78 -19.59 -0.46
N THR A 49 -5.52 -20.67 -0.18
CA THR A 49 -6.08 -21.51 -1.27
C THR A 49 -7.35 -20.95 -1.89
N GLY A 50 -7.84 -19.80 -1.38
CA GLY A 50 -9.13 -19.26 -1.74
C GLY A 50 -10.32 -19.95 -1.06
N LYS A 51 -10.10 -20.85 -0.10
CA LYS A 51 -11.17 -21.65 0.52
C LYS A 51 -11.25 -21.48 2.02
N PHE A 52 -12.47 -21.55 2.54
CA PHE A 52 -12.77 -21.71 3.95
C PHE A 52 -13.31 -23.10 4.25
N ARG A 53 -13.16 -23.50 5.51
CA ARG A 53 -13.91 -24.60 6.09
C ARG A 53 -14.76 -24.04 7.21
N VAL A 54 -16.07 -24.08 7.02
CA VAL A 54 -17.07 -23.76 8.04
C VAL A 54 -17.54 -25.09 8.65
N ASN A 55 -17.57 -25.18 9.97
CA ASN A 55 -18.03 -26.35 10.69
C ASN A 55 -19.01 -25.92 11.78
N ALA A 56 -20.16 -26.58 11.82
CA ALA A 56 -21.20 -26.33 12.82
C ALA A 56 -21.31 -27.51 13.79
N ASN A 57 -21.50 -27.21 15.06
CA ASN A 57 -21.87 -28.17 16.09
C ASN A 57 -22.92 -27.54 17.01
N GLY A 58 -24.19 -27.86 16.74
CA GLY A 58 -25.32 -27.19 17.36
C GLY A 58 -25.32 -25.70 17.01
N LYS A 59 -25.30 -24.84 18.02
CA LYS A 59 -25.27 -23.38 17.85
C LYS A 59 -23.86 -22.79 17.76
N LEU A 60 -22.82 -23.62 17.74
CA LEU A 60 -21.43 -23.18 17.71
C LEU A 60 -20.83 -23.38 16.31
N LEU A 61 -20.05 -22.39 15.87
CA LEU A 61 -19.34 -22.39 14.60
C LEU A 61 -17.83 -22.31 14.78
N ASP A 62 -17.13 -23.05 13.93
CA ASP A 62 -15.69 -22.92 13.70
C ASP A 62 -15.48 -22.58 12.22
N VAL A 63 -14.65 -21.57 11.96
CA VAL A 63 -14.29 -21.14 10.60
C VAL A 63 -12.77 -21.12 10.47
N TRP A 64 -12.25 -21.86 9.50
CA TRP A 64 -10.83 -21.85 9.15
C TRP A 64 -10.61 -21.37 7.72
N MET A 65 -9.63 -20.51 7.50
CA MET A 65 -9.06 -20.27 6.18
C MET A 65 -8.09 -21.41 5.85
N LEU A 66 -8.21 -21.96 4.65
CA LEU A 66 -7.34 -23.02 4.16
C LEU A 66 -6.14 -22.40 3.45
N ILE A 67 -4.94 -22.89 3.77
CA ILE A 67 -3.67 -22.44 3.17
C ILE A 67 -2.96 -23.65 2.57
N GLY A 68 -2.27 -23.46 1.44
CA GLY A 68 -1.54 -24.50 0.72
C GLY A 68 -0.04 -24.28 0.82
N CYS A 69 0.70 -25.32 1.17
CA CYS A 69 2.17 -25.29 1.16
C CYS A 69 2.67 -25.04 -0.26
N GLU A 70 3.48 -24.00 -0.48
CA GLU A 70 4.01 -23.63 -1.80
C GLU A 70 4.90 -24.73 -2.41
N ARG A 71 5.51 -25.59 -1.57
CA ARG A 71 6.41 -26.67 -2.04
C ARG A 71 5.69 -27.97 -2.35
N CYS A 72 4.76 -28.41 -1.50
CA CYS A 72 4.19 -29.76 -1.56
C CYS A 72 2.67 -29.80 -1.64
N GLY A 73 2.00 -28.65 -1.74
CA GLY A 73 0.55 -28.54 -1.86
C GLY A 73 -0.27 -28.96 -0.63
N ARG A 74 0.37 -29.45 0.45
CA ARG A 74 -0.34 -29.87 1.67
C ARG A 74 -1.13 -28.71 2.25
N THR A 75 -2.41 -28.93 2.48
CA THR A 75 -3.31 -27.97 3.12
C THR A 75 -3.07 -27.89 4.62
N ALA A 76 -3.08 -26.68 5.17
CA ALA A 76 -3.16 -26.38 6.59
C ALA A 76 -4.34 -25.42 6.86
N LYS A 77 -4.69 -25.27 8.14
CA LYS A 77 -5.81 -24.43 8.60
C LYS A 77 -5.28 -23.24 9.39
N ILE A 78 -5.83 -22.06 9.11
CA ILE A 78 -5.68 -20.85 9.93
C ILE A 78 -7.04 -20.58 10.60
N PRO A 79 -7.12 -20.59 11.94
CA PRO A 79 -8.38 -20.30 12.64
C PRO A 79 -8.76 -18.84 12.44
N VAL A 80 -9.97 -18.61 11.91
CA VAL A 80 -10.57 -17.27 11.74
C VAL A 80 -11.56 -17.01 12.89
N HIS A 81 -12.42 -17.99 13.15
CA HIS A 81 -13.32 -18.02 14.30
C HIS A 81 -13.28 -19.43 14.91
N GLU A 82 -13.20 -19.51 16.23
CA GLU A 82 -13.22 -20.79 16.96
C GLU A 82 -14.31 -20.75 18.02
N ARG A 83 -15.21 -21.74 17.96
CA ARG A 83 -16.29 -21.99 18.92
C ARG A 83 -17.13 -20.76 19.25
N ILE A 84 -17.47 -19.96 18.24
CA ILE A 84 -18.35 -18.81 18.42
C ILE A 84 -19.81 -19.24 18.32
N HIS A 85 -20.70 -18.55 19.04
CA HIS A 85 -22.14 -18.75 18.83
C HIS A 85 -22.52 -18.23 17.43
N VAL A 86 -23.39 -18.95 16.71
CA VAL A 86 -23.80 -18.59 15.34
C VAL A 86 -24.31 -17.14 15.25
N GLN A 87 -25.10 -16.69 16.23
CA GLN A 87 -25.62 -15.32 16.28
C GLN A 87 -24.57 -14.23 16.54
N ALA A 88 -23.34 -14.60 16.92
CA ALA A 88 -22.24 -13.63 17.06
C ALA A 88 -21.57 -13.33 15.71
N LEU A 89 -21.86 -14.12 14.68
CA LEU A 89 -21.43 -13.88 13.32
C LEU A 89 -22.61 -13.33 12.53
N ASP A 90 -22.38 -12.21 11.86
CA ASP A 90 -23.34 -11.66 10.92
C ASP A 90 -23.68 -12.67 9.80
N ASP A 91 -24.96 -12.79 9.45
CA ASP A 91 -25.44 -13.80 8.50
C ASP A 91 -24.83 -13.61 7.10
N GLU A 92 -24.65 -12.38 6.65
CA GLU A 92 -24.00 -12.08 5.37
C GLU A 92 -22.54 -12.56 5.40
N ARG A 93 -21.86 -12.34 6.53
CA ARG A 93 -20.48 -12.81 6.72
C ARG A 93 -20.37 -14.34 6.71
N LEU A 94 -21.34 -15.05 7.28
CA LEU A 94 -21.40 -16.51 7.23
C LEU A 94 -21.56 -17.00 5.78
N VAL A 95 -22.50 -16.43 5.02
CA VAL A 95 -22.71 -16.76 3.61
C VAL A 95 -21.44 -16.55 2.79
N ARG A 96 -20.71 -15.45 3.03
CA ARG A 96 -19.44 -15.16 2.35
C ARG A 96 -18.34 -16.17 2.65
N PHE A 97 -18.29 -16.72 3.88
CA PHE A 97 -17.38 -17.82 4.20
C PHE A 97 -17.76 -19.11 3.45
N GLU A 98 -19.03 -19.47 3.42
CA GLU A 98 -19.53 -20.66 2.73
C GLU A 98 -19.33 -20.57 1.22
N ALA A 99 -19.51 -19.37 0.64
CA ALA A 99 -19.29 -19.08 -0.77
C ALA A 99 -17.81 -18.96 -1.16
N ASN A 100 -16.88 -19.00 -0.20
CA ASN A 100 -15.45 -18.80 -0.45
C ASN A 100 -15.14 -17.44 -1.11
N ASP A 101 -15.76 -16.37 -0.62
CA ASP A 101 -15.62 -15.02 -1.20
C ASP A 101 -14.13 -14.60 -1.33
N PRO A 102 -13.64 -14.32 -2.56
CA PRO A 102 -12.26 -13.89 -2.79
C PRO A 102 -11.85 -12.60 -2.05
N ALA A 103 -12.77 -11.64 -1.90
CA ALA A 103 -12.50 -10.40 -1.17
C ALA A 103 -12.31 -10.66 0.33
N LEU A 104 -13.06 -11.62 0.89
CA LEU A 104 -12.89 -12.04 2.28
C LEU A 104 -11.58 -12.80 2.49
N VAL A 105 -11.19 -13.67 1.54
CA VAL A 105 -9.88 -14.33 1.54
C VAL A 105 -8.76 -13.30 1.52
N ARG A 106 -8.83 -12.31 0.61
CA ARG A 106 -7.85 -11.23 0.48
C ARG A 106 -7.73 -10.42 1.78
N SER A 107 -8.85 -10.04 2.37
CA SER A 107 -8.88 -9.31 3.64
C SER A 107 -8.19 -10.10 4.77
N LEU A 108 -8.47 -11.40 4.90
CA LEU A 108 -7.89 -12.22 5.97
C LEU A 108 -6.43 -12.61 5.71
N ALA A 109 -6.05 -12.84 4.46
CA ALA A 109 -4.66 -13.12 4.07
C ALA A 109 -3.72 -11.93 4.32
N THR A 110 -4.26 -10.71 4.41
CA THR A 110 -3.50 -9.47 4.64
C THR A 110 -3.68 -8.93 6.07
N ASP A 111 -4.51 -9.58 6.90
CA ASP A 111 -4.82 -9.12 8.27
C ASP A 111 -3.68 -9.42 9.25
N ALA A 112 -2.99 -8.36 9.68
CA ALA A 112 -1.92 -8.44 10.68
C ALA A 112 -2.42 -8.85 12.08
N ALA A 113 -3.67 -8.51 12.45
CA ALA A 113 -4.25 -8.91 13.72
C ALA A 113 -4.55 -10.41 13.75
N LEU A 114 -5.09 -10.95 12.65
CA LEU A 114 -5.24 -12.40 12.48
C LEU A 114 -3.89 -13.12 12.55
N ALA A 115 -2.87 -12.60 11.85
CA ALA A 115 -1.51 -13.14 11.88
C ALA A 115 -0.94 -13.18 13.31
N GLY A 116 -1.15 -12.12 14.08
CA GLY A 116 -0.76 -12.05 15.49
C GLY A 116 -1.47 -13.10 16.34
N ARG A 117 -2.81 -13.17 16.28
CA ARG A 117 -3.61 -14.13 17.06
C ARG A 117 -3.28 -15.59 16.72
N ALA A 118 -3.07 -15.89 15.44
CA ALA A 118 -2.77 -17.25 14.97
C ALA A 118 -1.26 -17.55 14.90
N ALA A 119 -0.40 -16.67 15.44
CA ALA A 119 1.05 -16.85 15.54
C ALA A 119 1.74 -17.26 14.22
N TYR A 120 1.43 -16.56 13.12
CA TYR A 120 2.17 -16.67 11.86
C TYR A 120 2.69 -15.30 11.41
N ARG A 121 3.61 -15.30 10.45
CA ARG A 121 4.11 -14.05 9.85
C ARG A 121 3.65 -13.94 8.40
N LEU A 122 3.49 -12.71 7.94
CA LEU A 122 3.24 -12.40 6.54
C LEU A 122 4.56 -12.02 5.86
N ASP A 123 4.88 -12.70 4.79
CA ASP A 123 6.01 -12.38 3.93
C ASP A 123 5.52 -11.70 2.65
N TRP A 124 5.83 -10.40 2.56
CA TRP A 124 5.45 -9.50 1.46
C TRP A 124 6.53 -9.41 0.38
N SER A 125 7.51 -10.32 0.40
CA SER A 125 8.57 -10.34 -0.60
C SER A 125 8.00 -10.73 -1.97
N GLY A 126 8.18 -9.86 -2.97
CA GLY A 126 7.71 -10.07 -4.33
C GLY A 126 6.22 -9.84 -4.55
N THR A 127 5.49 -9.26 -3.59
CA THR A 127 4.04 -9.05 -3.69
C THR A 127 3.63 -7.73 -4.32
N TRP A 128 4.60 -6.86 -4.61
CA TRP A 128 4.33 -5.52 -5.10
C TRP A 128 5.45 -4.96 -5.97
N GLU A 129 5.07 -4.03 -6.84
CA GLU A 129 5.98 -3.15 -7.56
C GLU A 129 5.51 -1.69 -7.44
N LEU A 130 6.41 -0.75 -7.72
CA LEU A 130 6.09 0.67 -7.71
C LEU A 130 5.95 1.14 -9.16
N GLU A 131 4.75 1.53 -9.53
CA GLU A 131 4.48 2.27 -10.77
C GLU A 131 4.56 3.76 -10.46
N THR A 132 5.31 4.51 -11.26
CA THR A 132 5.44 5.95 -11.12
C THR A 132 5.19 6.62 -12.46
N ASP A 133 4.39 7.68 -12.46
CA ASP A 133 4.17 8.56 -13.61
C ASP A 133 5.19 9.72 -13.68
N LEU A 134 6.27 9.65 -12.89
CA LEU A 134 7.16 10.78 -12.67
C LEU A 134 7.99 11.08 -13.93
N PRO A 135 7.91 12.29 -14.52
CA PRO A 135 8.86 12.69 -15.54
C PRO A 135 10.25 12.78 -14.88
N PHE A 136 11.19 11.97 -15.36
CA PHE A 136 12.52 11.71 -14.78
C PHE A 136 13.45 12.94 -14.68
N HIS A 137 12.95 14.15 -14.94
CA HIS A 137 13.72 15.36 -15.23
C HIS A 137 13.07 16.63 -14.66
N GLU A 138 12.63 16.65 -13.39
CA GLU A 138 12.17 17.91 -12.76
C GLU A 138 12.47 18.01 -11.24
N LEU A 139 13.58 17.41 -10.75
CA LEU A 139 14.07 17.66 -9.38
C LEU A 139 15.11 18.81 -9.30
N ASP A 140 15.49 19.37 -10.45
CA ASP A 140 16.51 20.41 -10.65
C ASP A 140 15.91 21.38 -11.70
N ARG A 141 15.73 22.70 -11.58
CA ARG A 141 16.08 23.75 -10.61
C ARG A 141 15.05 24.89 -10.73
N ALA A 142 14.87 25.64 -9.63
CA ALA A 142 14.23 26.97 -9.58
C ALA A 142 12.69 27.08 -9.70
N ASP A 143 11.94 25.99 -9.64
CA ASP A 143 10.48 26.08 -9.49
C ASP A 143 10.12 26.38 -8.01
N PRO A 144 9.43 27.50 -7.70
CA PRO A 144 9.01 27.82 -6.33
C PRO A 144 7.95 26.85 -5.80
N THR A 145 7.25 26.12 -6.67
CA THR A 145 6.11 25.28 -6.31
C THR A 145 6.55 23.86 -5.95
N PRO A 146 6.21 23.34 -4.76
CA PRO A 146 6.55 21.97 -4.37
C PRO A 146 5.73 20.95 -5.19
N LEU A 147 6.39 19.87 -5.64
CA LEU A 147 5.76 18.73 -6.28
C LEU A 147 5.04 17.88 -5.23
N ALA A 148 3.72 17.70 -5.38
CA ALA A 148 2.93 16.81 -4.54
C ALA A 148 2.94 15.39 -5.12
N VAL A 149 3.48 14.42 -4.38
CA VAL A 149 3.50 13.00 -4.77
C VAL A 149 2.45 12.26 -3.97
N VAL A 150 1.41 11.79 -4.66
CA VAL A 150 0.33 10.98 -4.08
C VAL A 150 0.69 9.51 -4.22
N VAL A 151 0.85 8.81 -3.11
CA VAL A 151 1.14 7.38 -3.08
C VAL A 151 -0.13 6.61 -2.76
N ARG A 152 -0.51 5.69 -3.65
CA ARG A 152 -1.67 4.80 -3.50
C ARG A 152 -1.22 3.35 -3.32
N PHE A 153 -1.89 2.63 -2.43
CA PHE A 153 -1.61 1.24 -2.11
C PHE A 153 -2.76 0.35 -2.55
N GLU A 154 -2.50 -0.58 -3.46
CA GLU A 154 -3.48 -1.62 -3.77
C GLU A 154 -3.51 -2.68 -2.66
N LEU A 155 -2.34 -3.02 -2.10
CA LEU A 155 -2.20 -3.91 -0.95
C LEU A 155 -1.64 -3.17 0.27
N PRO A 156 -2.01 -3.58 1.50
CA PRO A 156 -1.44 -3.02 2.72
C PRO A 156 -0.03 -3.58 3.00
N ALA A 157 0.81 -3.70 1.97
CA ALA A 157 2.18 -4.15 2.08
C ALA A 157 2.98 -3.14 2.94
N PRO A 158 3.64 -3.59 4.03
CA PRO A 158 4.38 -2.70 4.89
C PRO A 158 5.73 -2.34 4.27
N ILE A 159 5.81 -1.17 3.63
CA ILE A 159 6.98 -0.70 2.87
C ILE A 159 7.67 0.43 3.63
N ARG A 160 9.01 0.40 3.72
CA ARG A 160 9.77 1.53 4.27
C ARG A 160 9.70 2.72 3.31
N VAL A 161 9.43 3.92 3.83
CA VAL A 161 9.35 5.15 3.01
C VAL A 161 10.63 5.34 2.18
N GLY A 162 11.81 5.20 2.78
CA GLY A 162 13.08 5.29 2.05
C GLY A 162 13.22 4.30 0.88
N LYS A 163 12.60 3.11 0.96
CA LYS A 163 12.57 2.15 -0.16
C LYS A 163 11.68 2.66 -1.30
N LEU A 164 10.53 3.27 -1.00
CA LEU A 164 9.67 3.90 -2.01
C LEU A 164 10.40 5.06 -2.68
N LEU A 165 11.04 5.94 -1.91
CA LEU A 165 11.78 7.09 -2.47
C LEU A 165 12.95 6.64 -3.35
N THR A 166 13.71 5.63 -2.92
CA THR A 166 14.79 5.02 -3.73
C THR A 166 14.24 4.49 -5.05
N ALA A 167 13.14 3.73 -5.00
CA ALA A 167 12.55 3.11 -6.19
C ALA A 167 11.95 4.15 -7.13
N GLY A 168 11.14 5.08 -6.62
CA GLY A 168 10.38 6.01 -7.45
C GLY A 168 11.21 7.16 -8.03
N PHE A 169 12.31 7.55 -7.37
CA PHE A 169 13.24 8.56 -7.91
C PHE A 169 14.51 7.97 -8.53
N GLY A 170 14.71 6.64 -8.48
CA GLY A 170 15.95 6.00 -8.93
C GLY A 170 17.20 6.43 -8.16
N LEU A 171 17.03 6.92 -6.93
CA LEU A 171 18.11 7.48 -6.10
C LEU A 171 18.74 6.42 -5.20
N SER A 172 20.00 6.63 -4.82
CA SER A 172 20.64 5.82 -3.79
C SER A 172 20.06 6.10 -2.39
N ARG A 173 20.22 5.16 -1.45
CA ARG A 173 19.76 5.36 -0.06
C ARG A 173 20.40 6.57 0.63
N SER A 174 21.69 6.83 0.36
CA SER A 174 22.40 7.99 0.90
C SER A 174 21.92 9.29 0.28
N ALA A 175 21.60 9.30 -1.03
CA ALA A 175 21.00 10.46 -1.69
C ALA A 175 19.62 10.78 -1.12
N VAL A 176 18.76 9.77 -0.93
CA VAL A 176 17.46 9.93 -0.27
C VAL A 176 17.62 10.53 1.13
N ARG A 177 18.54 10.00 1.94
CA ARG A 177 18.79 10.54 3.29
C ARG A 177 19.26 12.00 3.21
N GLY A 178 20.22 12.31 2.34
CA GLY A 178 20.69 13.68 2.16
C GLY A 178 19.59 14.66 1.74
N MET A 179 18.64 14.24 0.91
CA MET A 179 17.49 15.06 0.53
C MET A 179 16.49 15.26 1.68
N VAL A 180 16.28 14.25 2.52
CA VAL A 180 15.48 14.39 3.75
C VAL A 180 16.16 15.38 4.71
N ASP A 181 17.46 15.21 4.95
CA ASP A 181 18.23 16.05 5.88
C ASP A 181 18.35 17.50 5.37
N ALA A 182 18.37 17.70 4.04
CA ALA A 182 18.33 19.02 3.40
C ALA A 182 16.93 19.66 3.37
N GLY A 183 15.89 18.99 3.89
CA GLY A 183 14.51 19.50 3.91
C GLY A 183 13.84 19.56 2.54
N LEU A 184 14.32 18.77 1.56
CA LEU A 184 13.73 18.69 0.23
C LEU A 184 12.54 17.73 0.18
N PHE A 185 12.54 16.68 1.02
CA PHE A 185 11.43 15.76 1.15
C PHE A 185 10.62 16.05 2.42
N HIS A 186 9.38 16.52 2.24
CA HIS A 186 8.42 16.75 3.32
C HIS A 186 7.54 15.51 3.47
N LEU A 187 7.99 14.58 4.32
CA LEU A 187 7.35 13.28 4.52
C LEU A 187 6.34 13.36 5.68
N PRO A 188 5.17 12.69 5.59
CA PRO A 188 4.21 12.62 6.70
C PRO A 188 4.68 11.72 7.85
N THR A 189 5.74 10.95 7.65
CA THR A 189 6.35 10.06 8.63
C THR A 189 7.85 9.97 8.39
N GLY A 190 8.60 9.43 9.35
CA GLY A 190 10.04 9.26 9.21
C GLY A 190 10.42 8.38 8.02
N VAL A 191 11.56 8.67 7.38
CA VAL A 191 12.04 7.92 6.21
C VAL A 191 12.27 6.42 6.49
N ASP A 192 12.52 6.06 7.74
CA ASP A 192 12.72 4.67 8.18
C ASP A 192 11.41 3.98 8.60
N ALA A 193 10.31 4.73 8.73
CA ALA A 193 9.00 4.20 9.08
C ALA A 193 8.43 3.31 7.96
N LYS A 194 7.58 2.37 8.36
CA LYS A 194 6.82 1.54 7.43
C LYS A 194 5.43 2.13 7.23
N VAL A 195 5.08 2.34 5.97
CA VAL A 195 3.75 2.75 5.51
C VAL A 195 3.06 1.55 4.86
N ARG A 196 1.72 1.54 4.90
CA ARG A 196 0.87 0.44 4.40
C ARG A 196 -0.46 0.94 3.83
N ALA A 197 -0.60 2.24 3.66
CA ALA A 197 -1.82 2.92 3.27
C ALA A 197 -1.44 4.20 2.54
N ASP A 198 -2.41 4.74 1.82
CA ASP A 198 -2.25 5.93 1.01
C ASP A 198 -1.71 7.10 1.83
N PHE A 199 -0.80 7.86 1.21
CA PHE A 199 -0.28 9.08 1.78
C PHE A 199 0.19 10.02 0.68
N THR A 200 0.44 11.27 1.06
CA THR A 200 1.03 12.27 0.18
C THR A 200 2.28 12.80 0.84
N PHE A 201 3.33 13.00 0.05
CA PHE A 201 4.51 13.73 0.46
C PHE A 201 4.84 14.80 -0.57
N PHE A 202 5.67 15.77 -0.19
CA PHE A 202 6.02 16.88 -1.06
C PHE A 202 7.52 16.92 -1.32
N VAL A 203 7.90 17.33 -2.53
CA VAL A 203 9.29 17.54 -2.93
C VAL A 203 9.48 18.99 -3.30
N GLY A 204 10.38 19.67 -2.60
CA GLY A 204 10.65 21.08 -2.84
C GLY A 204 11.29 21.75 -1.64
N ARG A 205 11.90 22.91 -1.88
CA ARG A 205 12.50 23.73 -0.81
C ARG A 205 11.45 24.49 -0.01
N THR A 206 10.33 24.81 -0.66
CA THR A 206 9.18 25.43 -0.01
C THR A 206 8.40 24.34 0.72
N PRO A 207 8.15 24.47 2.04
CA PRO A 207 7.27 23.55 2.73
C PRO A 207 5.87 23.61 2.11
N PRO A 208 5.12 22.50 2.10
CA PRO A 208 3.74 22.53 1.63
C PRO A 208 2.93 23.56 2.42
N PRO A 209 1.93 24.21 1.81
CA PRO A 209 1.01 25.05 2.58
C PRO A 209 0.45 24.22 3.72
N SER A 210 0.57 24.72 4.95
CA SER A 210 0.00 24.08 6.11
C SER A 210 -1.46 23.80 5.80
N ARG A 211 -1.91 22.53 5.89
CA ARG A 211 -3.34 22.21 5.83
C ARG A 211 -4.00 23.08 6.88
N GLY A 212 -4.69 24.13 6.41
CA GLY A 212 -5.48 24.99 7.26
C GLY A 212 -6.40 24.09 8.07
N ALA A 213 -6.50 24.37 9.36
CA ALA A 213 -7.44 23.72 10.24
C ALA A 213 -8.83 23.74 9.58
N GLU A 214 -9.27 22.58 9.07
CA GLU A 214 -10.69 22.28 9.01
C GLU A 214 -11.15 22.26 10.47
N ARG A 215 -11.60 23.43 10.94
CA ARG A 215 -12.41 23.53 12.14
C ARG A 215 -13.75 22.82 11.87
N PRO A 216 -14.29 22.15 12.89
CA PRO A 216 -15.43 21.25 12.77
C PRO A 216 -16.70 21.91 12.26
#